data_AF-A0A0J5KAQ0-F1
#
_entry.id   AF-A0A0J5KAQ0-F1
#
_cell.length_a   1.000
_cell.length_b   1.000
_cell.length_c   1.000
_cell.angle_alpha   90.00
_cell.angle_beta   90.00
_cell.angle_gamma   90.00
#
_symmetry.space_group_name_H-M   'P 1'
#
loop_
_entity.id
_entity.type
_entity.pdbx_description
1 polymer ?
#
loop_
_entity_poly.entity_id
_entity_poly.type
_entity_poly.pdbx_seq_one_letter_code
_entity_poly.pdbx_strand_id
1 'polypeptide(L)'
;MTADTLFIQVGALADGFAPNANTLPACALPAGSAYDFYTQAGVQRLRIEDEATLSWNGQRLPWRATALRPDILFIDFPHPQRANASLSIICNLTAQNATLVAGSLPDEAAVRLDAFSRVEQNLPLTAVEVDFSFARMNAEPGPLPAFTDALLGMRNRYTYSPTERYEHIYLNDNFYAWHCLEGVEKGLADVDRCHYVSVADDLYLFVWREKIVPTLGVILIDLQQMRTDGKIMGYQESDFSTLSNFPVGATAEIINVTR
;
A
#
# COMPACT_ATOMS: atom_id res chain seq x y z
N MET A 1 29.04 19.09 -14.03
CA MET A 1 28.23 19.71 -12.97
C MET A 1 27.18 18.67 -12.59
N THR A 2 27.27 18.11 -11.38
CA THR A 2 26.22 17.23 -10.86
C THR A 2 25.14 18.14 -10.30
N ALA A 3 23.99 18.21 -10.96
CA ALA A 3 22.81 18.86 -10.38
C ALA A 3 22.34 18.01 -9.19
N ASP A 4 21.94 18.65 -8.10
CA ASP A 4 21.35 17.95 -6.96
C ASP A 4 20.04 17.27 -7.40
N THR A 5 19.85 16.01 -7.01
CA THR A 5 18.59 15.30 -7.19
C THR A 5 17.62 15.70 -6.08
N LEU A 6 16.42 16.16 -6.43
CA LEU A 6 15.45 16.73 -5.51
C LEU A 6 14.25 15.80 -5.34
N PHE A 7 13.78 15.63 -4.11
CA PHE A 7 12.51 14.97 -3.81
C PHE A 7 11.33 15.75 -4.42
N ILE A 8 10.29 15.01 -4.83
CA ILE A 8 9.08 15.56 -5.43
C ILE A 8 7.85 15.29 -4.54
N GLN A 9 6.76 16.01 -4.78
CA GLN A 9 5.48 15.74 -4.12
C GLN A 9 4.79 14.51 -4.73
N VAL A 10 3.90 13.88 -3.97
CA VAL A 10 3.21 12.65 -4.40
C VAL A 10 2.24 12.91 -5.56
N GLY A 11 1.76 14.15 -5.74
CA GLY A 11 1.02 14.55 -6.95
C GLY A 11 1.86 14.39 -8.23
N ALA A 12 3.09 14.92 -8.23
CA ALA A 12 4.02 14.79 -9.35
C ALA A 12 4.45 13.32 -9.58
N LEU A 13 4.57 12.55 -8.50
CA LEU A 13 4.80 11.10 -8.58
C LEU A 13 3.64 10.40 -9.30
N ALA A 14 2.40 10.73 -8.96
CA ALA A 14 1.21 10.17 -9.60
C ALA A 14 1.18 10.47 -11.11
N ASP A 15 1.54 11.69 -11.50
CA ASP A 15 1.63 12.09 -12.91
C ASP A 15 2.70 11.29 -13.67
N GLY A 16 3.85 11.00 -13.04
CA GLY A 16 4.90 10.16 -13.62
C GLY A 16 4.49 8.70 -13.80
N PHE A 17 3.71 8.18 -12.85
CA PHE A 17 3.25 6.78 -12.86
C PHE A 17 2.08 6.50 -13.80
N ALA A 18 1.29 7.51 -14.17
CA ALA A 18 0.06 7.31 -14.95
C ALA A 18 0.26 6.77 -16.39
N PRO A 19 1.23 7.26 -17.20
CA PRO A 19 1.34 6.87 -18.60
C PRO A 19 1.84 5.44 -18.79
N ASN A 20 1.09 4.62 -19.53
CA ASN A 20 1.46 3.23 -19.86
C ASN A 20 1.80 2.39 -18.62
N ALA A 21 1.10 2.64 -17.52
CA ALA A 21 1.28 1.92 -16.27
C ALA A 21 0.96 0.42 -16.44
N ASN A 22 1.73 -0.43 -15.78
CA ASN A 22 1.51 -1.88 -15.70
C ASN A 22 0.43 -2.26 -14.66
N THR A 23 -0.47 -1.32 -14.34
CA THR A 23 -1.60 -1.51 -13.43
C THR A 23 -2.53 -2.61 -13.93
N LEU A 24 -3.22 -3.25 -12.98
CA LEU A 24 -4.31 -4.15 -13.32
C LEU A 24 -5.56 -3.36 -13.74
N PRO A 25 -6.36 -3.90 -14.67
CA PRO A 25 -7.69 -3.36 -14.90
C PRO A 25 -8.53 -3.52 -13.64
N ALA A 26 -9.46 -2.58 -13.42
CA ALA A 26 -10.41 -2.68 -12.33
C ALA A 26 -11.21 -3.99 -12.41
N CYS A 27 -11.35 -4.65 -11.28
CA CYS A 27 -12.23 -5.81 -11.12
C CYS A 27 -13.63 -5.31 -10.78
N ALA A 28 -14.59 -5.60 -11.67
CA ALA A 28 -16.00 -5.34 -11.37
C ALA A 28 -16.51 -6.36 -10.35
N LEU A 29 -16.93 -5.89 -9.18
CA LEU A 29 -17.69 -6.69 -8.23
C LEU A 29 -19.19 -6.46 -8.50
N PRO A 30 -20.02 -7.52 -8.60
CA PRO A 30 -21.44 -7.35 -8.84
C PRO A 30 -22.12 -6.52 -7.75
N ALA A 31 -23.05 -5.64 -8.15
CA ALA A 31 -23.96 -4.97 -7.22
C ALA A 31 -24.66 -5.99 -6.31
N GLY A 32 -24.72 -5.72 -5.01
CA GLY A 32 -25.22 -6.63 -3.99
C GLY A 32 -24.16 -7.56 -3.39
N SER A 33 -22.93 -7.59 -3.91
CA SER A 33 -21.83 -8.34 -3.28
C SER A 33 -21.61 -7.89 -1.84
N ALA A 34 -21.43 -8.85 -0.94
CA ALA A 34 -21.40 -8.61 0.50
C ALA A 34 -20.24 -9.35 1.17
N TYR A 35 -19.46 -8.62 1.96
CA TYR A 35 -18.33 -9.16 2.70
C TYR A 35 -18.42 -8.71 4.17
N ASP A 36 -18.36 -9.66 5.08
CA ASP A 36 -18.33 -9.41 6.52
C ASP A 36 -16.95 -9.81 7.06
N PHE A 37 -16.27 -8.88 7.70
CA PHE A 37 -14.92 -9.06 8.24
C PHE A 37 -14.99 -9.17 9.75
N TYR A 38 -14.77 -10.38 10.26
CA TYR A 38 -14.77 -10.71 11.68
C TYR A 38 -13.37 -10.43 12.24
N THR A 39 -13.17 -9.22 12.76
CA THR A 39 -11.93 -8.76 13.40
C THR A 39 -11.99 -8.91 14.91
N GLN A 40 -10.87 -8.72 15.60
CA GLN A 40 -10.84 -8.64 17.07
C GLN A 40 -11.68 -7.47 17.63
N ALA A 41 -11.84 -6.38 16.86
CA ALA A 41 -12.65 -5.22 17.25
C ALA A 41 -14.15 -5.37 16.93
N GLY A 42 -14.55 -6.50 16.34
CA GLY A 42 -15.92 -6.78 15.92
C GLY A 42 -16.08 -6.95 14.41
N VAL A 43 -17.33 -7.02 13.96
CA VAL A 43 -17.67 -7.28 12.55
C VAL A 43 -17.74 -5.97 11.77
N GLN A 44 -16.90 -5.84 10.76
CA GLN A 44 -16.98 -4.77 9.76
C GLN A 44 -17.72 -5.27 8.52
N ARG A 45 -18.57 -4.43 7.91
CA ARG A 45 -19.41 -4.84 6.78
C ARG A 45 -19.14 -3.99 5.56
N LEU A 46 -18.87 -4.65 4.45
CA LEU A 46 -18.71 -4.05 3.14
C LEU A 46 -19.80 -4.57 2.21
N ARG A 47 -20.50 -3.67 1.52
CA ARG A 47 -21.47 -4.00 0.49
C ARG A 47 -21.16 -3.22 -0.78
N ILE A 48 -21.20 -3.88 -1.92
CA ILE A 48 -21.09 -3.22 -3.21
C ILE A 48 -22.50 -2.78 -3.60
N GLU A 49 -22.73 -1.48 -3.71
CA GLU A 49 -24.03 -0.94 -4.12
C GLU A 49 -24.11 -0.89 -5.65
N ASP A 50 -23.08 -0.37 -6.29
CA ASP A 50 -22.94 -0.24 -7.74
C ASP A 50 -21.45 -0.11 -8.14
N GLU A 51 -21.20 0.15 -9.43
CA GLU A 51 -19.84 0.27 -10.00
C GLU A 51 -19.01 1.40 -9.38
N ALA A 52 -19.64 2.42 -8.81
CA ALA A 52 -18.96 3.60 -8.25
C ALA A 52 -19.08 3.68 -6.72
N THR A 53 -20.01 2.93 -6.11
CA THR A 53 -20.38 3.08 -4.71
C THR A 53 -20.22 1.78 -3.93
N LEU A 54 -19.46 1.87 -2.84
CA LEU A 54 -19.34 0.88 -1.79
C LEU A 54 -19.96 1.43 -0.51
N SER A 55 -20.62 0.57 0.26
CA SER A 55 -21.11 0.86 1.61
C SER A 55 -20.22 0.18 2.65
N TRP A 56 -19.51 0.99 3.44
CA TRP A 56 -18.71 0.54 4.58
C TRP A 56 -19.45 0.84 5.87
N ASN A 57 -19.94 -0.19 6.57
CA ASN A 57 -20.78 -0.05 7.77
C ASN A 57 -21.96 0.92 7.59
N GLY A 58 -22.53 0.96 6.38
CA GLY A 58 -23.64 1.85 6.03
C GLY A 58 -23.22 3.21 5.47
N GLN A 59 -21.92 3.54 5.42
CA GLN A 59 -21.42 4.78 4.84
C GLN A 59 -20.99 4.57 3.38
N ARG A 60 -21.56 5.38 2.49
CA ARG A 60 -21.33 5.30 1.04
C ARG A 60 -20.05 6.04 0.66
N LEU A 61 -19.16 5.37 -0.05
CA LEU A 61 -17.84 5.86 -0.43
C LEU A 61 -17.50 5.45 -1.88
N PRO A 62 -16.71 6.25 -2.61
CA PRO A 62 -16.09 5.79 -3.84
C PRO A 62 -15.08 4.71 -3.51
N TRP A 63 -14.87 3.79 -4.46
CA TRP A 63 -13.98 2.65 -4.25
C TRP A 63 -13.36 2.20 -5.57
N ARG A 64 -12.33 1.37 -5.44
CA ARG A 64 -11.80 0.58 -6.54
C ARG A 64 -11.48 -0.83 -6.04
N ALA A 65 -11.49 -1.79 -6.94
CA ALA A 65 -10.91 -3.09 -6.68
C ALA A 65 -10.16 -3.65 -7.87
N THR A 66 -9.23 -4.55 -7.58
CA THR A 66 -8.42 -5.30 -8.53
C THR A 66 -8.28 -6.73 -8.02
N ALA A 67 -7.90 -7.64 -8.92
CA ALA A 67 -7.68 -9.04 -8.59
C ALA A 67 -6.37 -9.53 -9.24
N LEU A 68 -5.30 -9.59 -8.44
CA LEU A 68 -3.98 -10.06 -8.90
C LEU A 68 -3.95 -11.57 -9.12
N ARG A 69 -4.71 -12.31 -8.30
CA ARG A 69 -5.08 -13.71 -8.50
C ARG A 69 -6.62 -13.81 -8.48
N PRO A 70 -7.23 -14.83 -9.12
CA PRO A 70 -8.70 -14.94 -9.21
C PRO A 70 -9.43 -14.94 -7.86
N ASP A 71 -8.78 -15.42 -6.81
CA ASP A 71 -9.33 -15.53 -5.45
C ASP A 71 -8.79 -14.48 -4.47
N ILE A 72 -7.99 -13.52 -4.97
CA ILE A 72 -7.41 -12.45 -4.15
C ILE A 72 -7.95 -11.11 -4.62
N LEU A 73 -8.77 -10.48 -3.78
CA LEU A 73 -9.29 -9.13 -4.06
C LEU A 73 -8.46 -8.09 -3.29
N PHE A 74 -8.05 -7.04 -3.99
CA PHE A 74 -7.54 -5.82 -3.39
C PHE A 74 -8.61 -4.75 -3.53
N ILE A 75 -9.18 -4.27 -2.43
CA ILE A 75 -10.24 -3.24 -2.41
C ILE A 75 -9.68 -2.01 -1.71
N ASP A 76 -9.81 -0.82 -2.29
CA ASP A 76 -9.26 0.42 -1.73
C ASP A 76 -10.27 1.57 -1.84
N PHE A 77 -10.40 2.34 -0.75
CA PHE A 77 -11.32 3.46 -0.66
C PHE A 77 -10.90 4.46 0.43
N PRO A 78 -11.39 5.72 0.39
CA PRO A 78 -11.12 6.71 1.43
C PRO A 78 -11.66 6.28 2.81
N HIS A 79 -10.98 6.68 3.88
CA HIS A 79 -11.45 6.38 5.23
C HIS A 79 -12.71 7.20 5.56
N PRO A 80 -13.79 6.60 6.10
CA PRO A 80 -15.07 7.31 6.23
C PRO A 80 -15.07 8.48 7.22
N GLN A 81 -14.22 8.41 8.25
CA GLN A 81 -14.16 9.41 9.33
C GLN A 81 -12.91 10.30 9.32
N ARG A 82 -11.92 10.01 8.47
CA ARG A 82 -10.61 10.68 8.49
C ARG A 82 -10.28 11.14 7.07
N ALA A 83 -10.27 12.46 6.86
CA ALA A 83 -10.10 13.04 5.53
C ALA A 83 -8.71 12.77 4.91
N ASN A 84 -7.69 12.59 5.74
CA ASN A 84 -6.30 12.32 5.38
C ASN A 84 -5.96 10.82 5.39
N ALA A 85 -6.93 9.93 5.22
CA ALA A 85 -6.75 8.50 5.40
C ALA A 85 -7.48 7.65 4.34
N SER A 86 -7.00 6.43 4.17
CA SER A 86 -7.59 5.39 3.31
C SER A 86 -7.75 4.07 4.06
N LEU A 87 -8.62 3.21 3.55
CA LEU A 87 -8.72 1.82 3.95
C LEU A 87 -8.48 0.92 2.72
N SER A 88 -7.48 0.05 2.81
CA SER A 88 -7.21 -1.00 1.82
C SER A 88 -7.50 -2.36 2.44
N ILE A 89 -8.20 -3.24 1.73
CA ILE A 89 -8.61 -4.56 2.20
C ILE A 89 -8.14 -5.61 1.19
N ILE A 90 -7.34 -6.56 1.67
CA ILE A 90 -6.87 -7.71 0.91
C ILE A 90 -7.69 -8.92 1.35
N CYS A 91 -8.55 -9.41 0.47
CA CYS A 91 -9.39 -10.59 0.72
C CYS A 91 -8.77 -11.81 0.06
N ASN A 92 -8.61 -12.91 0.80
CA ASN A 92 -8.36 -14.23 0.23
C ASN A 92 -9.65 -15.05 0.32
N LEU A 93 -10.33 -15.18 -0.82
CA LEU A 93 -11.64 -15.82 -0.92
C LEU A 93 -11.57 -17.33 -0.70
N THR A 94 -10.46 -17.98 -1.09
CA THR A 94 -10.24 -19.40 -0.85
C THR A 94 -10.02 -19.70 0.62
N ALA A 95 -9.15 -18.93 1.27
CA ALA A 95 -8.85 -19.09 2.69
C ALA A 95 -9.94 -18.50 3.61
N GLN A 96 -10.86 -17.70 3.06
CA GLN A 96 -11.92 -16.99 3.79
C GLN A 96 -11.34 -16.08 4.90
N ASN A 97 -10.28 -15.36 4.59
CA ASN A 97 -9.65 -14.41 5.51
C ASN A 97 -9.24 -13.12 4.80
N ALA A 98 -8.96 -12.07 5.57
CA ALA A 98 -8.61 -10.78 5.03
C ALA A 98 -7.65 -10.00 5.92
N THR A 99 -6.87 -9.11 5.30
CA THR A 99 -6.09 -8.07 5.98
C THR A 99 -6.67 -6.71 5.64
N LEU A 100 -7.03 -5.94 6.66
CA LEU A 100 -7.46 -4.55 6.54
C LEU A 100 -6.29 -3.65 6.96
N VAL A 101 -5.99 -2.66 6.13
CA VAL A 101 -4.92 -1.69 6.33
C VAL A 101 -5.54 -0.30 6.35
N ALA A 102 -5.73 0.26 7.54
CA ALA A 102 -6.16 1.64 7.71
C ALA A 102 -4.92 2.52 7.86
N GLY A 103 -4.70 3.46 6.95
CA GLY A 103 -3.53 4.35 7.02
C GLY A 103 -3.90 5.81 6.94
N SER A 104 -3.23 6.65 7.72
CA SER A 104 -3.43 8.10 7.79
C SER A 104 -2.13 8.85 7.57
N LEU A 105 -2.21 9.89 6.75
CA LEU A 105 -1.11 10.84 6.56
C LEU A 105 -1.03 11.79 7.77
N PRO A 106 0.16 12.27 8.13
CA PRO A 106 0.34 13.24 9.20
C PRO A 106 -0.24 14.61 8.87
N ASP A 107 -0.61 15.38 9.90
CA ASP A 107 -0.88 16.80 9.75
C ASP A 107 0.43 17.61 9.56
N GLU A 108 0.29 18.90 9.23
CA GLU A 108 1.43 19.79 9.00
C GLU A 108 2.37 19.88 10.21
N ALA A 109 1.83 19.90 11.43
CA ALA A 109 2.65 20.00 12.64
C ALA A 109 3.53 18.77 12.83
N ALA A 110 2.98 17.58 12.60
CA ALA A 110 3.72 16.32 12.64
C ALA A 110 4.78 16.26 11.53
N VAL A 111 4.49 16.73 10.31
CA VAL A 111 5.47 16.76 9.21
C VAL A 111 6.63 17.70 9.49
N ARG A 112 6.36 18.85 10.12
CA ARG A 112 7.39 19.85 10.46
C ARG A 112 8.25 19.47 11.66
N LEU A 113 7.90 18.40 12.40
CA LEU A 113 8.76 17.88 13.46
C LEU A 113 9.92 17.09 12.85
N ASP A 114 11.11 17.69 12.91
CA ASP A 114 12.31 17.13 12.29
C ASP A 114 12.72 15.78 12.91
N ALA A 115 13.52 15.03 12.15
CA ALA A 115 13.94 13.69 12.51
C ALA A 115 14.72 13.64 13.84
N PHE A 116 15.55 14.64 14.15
CA PHE A 116 16.34 14.64 15.37
C PHE A 116 15.46 14.92 16.59
N SER A 117 14.52 15.87 16.48
CA SER A 117 13.50 16.11 17.51
C SER A 117 12.64 14.87 17.77
N ARG A 118 12.29 14.10 16.73
CA ARG A 118 11.58 12.80 16.89
C ARG A 118 12.41 11.81 17.69
N VAL A 119 13.71 11.72 17.44
CA VAL A 119 14.63 10.86 18.21
C VAL A 119 14.67 11.28 19.68
N GLU A 120 14.81 12.57 19.97
CA GLU A 120 14.83 13.08 21.35
C GLU A 120 13.52 12.77 22.11
N GLN A 121 12.41 12.73 21.38
CA GLN A 121 11.07 12.43 21.93
C GLN A 121 10.71 10.93 21.86
N ASN A 122 11.62 10.07 21.39
CA ASN A 122 11.40 8.64 21.20
C ASN A 122 10.18 8.32 20.31
N LEU A 123 10.01 9.10 19.24
CA LEU A 123 8.95 8.96 18.24
C LEU A 123 9.46 8.22 16.99
N PRO A 124 8.57 7.51 16.25
CA PRO A 124 8.91 7.02 14.92
C PRO A 124 9.34 8.16 13.97
N LEU A 125 10.29 7.88 13.08
CA LEU A 125 10.77 8.87 12.11
C LEU A 125 9.71 9.24 11.07
N THR A 126 8.98 8.24 10.56
CA THR A 126 7.79 8.51 9.75
C THR A 126 6.65 8.95 10.66
N ALA A 127 5.89 9.93 10.19
CA ALA A 127 4.67 10.41 10.81
C ALA A 127 3.41 9.78 10.19
N VAL A 128 3.57 8.96 9.14
CA VAL A 128 2.47 8.20 8.53
C VAL A 128 2.12 7.06 9.48
N GLU A 129 0.83 6.95 9.80
CA GLU A 129 0.30 5.92 10.69
C GLU A 129 -0.36 4.81 9.89
N VAL A 130 -0.27 3.59 10.40
CA VAL A 130 -0.97 2.43 9.83
C VAL A 130 -1.42 1.49 10.93
N ASP A 131 -2.66 1.04 10.81
CA ASP A 131 -3.27 0.02 11.66
C ASP A 131 -3.64 -1.20 10.81
N PHE A 132 -3.25 -2.38 11.31
CA PHE A 132 -3.59 -3.65 10.69
C PHE A 132 -4.70 -4.33 11.48
N SER A 133 -5.71 -4.83 10.78
CA SER A 133 -6.71 -5.74 11.33
C SER A 133 -6.77 -7.01 10.50
N PHE A 134 -6.52 -8.14 11.14
CA PHE A 134 -6.66 -9.45 10.53
C PHE A 134 -8.06 -10.00 10.81
N ALA A 135 -8.72 -10.51 9.77
CA ALA A 135 -10.11 -10.92 9.84
C ALA A 135 -10.35 -12.30 9.23
N ARG A 136 -11.36 -13.00 9.74
CA ARG A 136 -12.08 -14.02 8.97
C ARG A 136 -13.14 -13.32 8.11
N MET A 137 -13.46 -13.90 6.95
CA MET A 137 -14.53 -13.42 6.07
C MET A 137 -15.87 -14.15 6.28
N ASN A 138 -15.89 -15.04 7.27
CA ASN A 138 -17.05 -15.76 7.74
C ASN A 138 -16.97 -15.91 9.27
N ALA A 139 -18.08 -16.31 9.89
CA ALA A 139 -18.16 -16.49 11.34
C ALA A 139 -17.39 -17.73 11.85
N GLU A 140 -16.86 -18.55 10.94
CA GLU A 140 -16.18 -19.80 11.29
C GLU A 140 -14.74 -19.54 11.77
N PRO A 141 -14.27 -20.28 12.79
CA PRO A 141 -12.88 -20.22 13.20
C PRO A 141 -11.96 -20.70 12.08
N GLY A 142 -10.76 -20.15 12.00
CA GLY A 142 -9.78 -20.51 10.99
C GLY A 142 -8.53 -19.65 11.05
N PRO A 143 -7.54 -19.91 10.19
CA PRO A 143 -6.31 -19.14 10.17
C PRO A 143 -6.59 -17.69 9.77
N LEU A 144 -5.98 -16.78 10.51
CA LEU A 144 -5.88 -15.37 10.17
C LEU A 144 -4.59 -15.12 9.37
N PRO A 145 -4.53 -14.06 8.55
CA PRO A 145 -3.27 -13.58 8.03
C PRO A 145 -2.31 -13.23 9.17
N ALA A 146 -1.01 -13.27 8.89
CA ALA A 146 0.03 -12.99 9.85
C ALA A 146 1.19 -12.25 9.19
N PHE A 147 1.95 -11.51 10.01
CA PHE A 147 3.21 -10.94 9.58
C PHE A 147 4.21 -12.06 9.19
N THR A 148 5.12 -11.76 8.28
CA THR A 148 6.08 -12.72 7.72
C THR A 148 7.45 -12.08 7.47
N ASP A 149 8.48 -12.90 7.39
CA ASP A 149 9.85 -12.54 7.03
C ASP A 149 10.25 -13.03 5.62
N ALA A 150 9.29 -13.58 4.85
CA ALA A 150 9.58 -14.28 3.60
C ALA A 150 10.27 -13.42 2.52
N LEU A 151 10.12 -12.09 2.55
CA LEU A 151 10.77 -11.19 1.60
C LEU A 151 12.18 -10.75 2.02
N LEU A 152 12.58 -10.99 3.28
CA LEU A 152 13.83 -10.47 3.81
C LEU A 152 15.05 -10.99 3.05
N GLY A 153 16.02 -10.11 2.83
CA GLY A 153 17.23 -10.37 2.06
C GLY A 153 17.03 -10.33 0.54
N MET A 154 15.79 -10.31 0.03
CA MET A 154 15.56 -10.19 -1.42
C MET A 154 15.82 -8.75 -1.90
N ARG A 155 16.46 -8.64 -3.06
CA ARG A 155 16.53 -7.42 -3.87
C ARG A 155 15.67 -7.61 -5.11
N ASN A 156 14.58 -6.87 -5.20
CA ASN A 156 13.63 -6.95 -6.31
C ASN A 156 13.67 -5.68 -7.14
N ARG A 157 13.52 -5.83 -8.46
CA ARG A 157 13.30 -4.74 -9.40
C ARG A 157 11.84 -4.72 -9.82
N TYR A 158 11.23 -3.53 -9.79
CA TYR A 158 9.84 -3.30 -10.17
C TYR A 158 9.79 -2.33 -11.33
N THR A 159 9.23 -2.76 -12.46
CA THR A 159 8.98 -1.90 -13.63
C THR A 159 7.50 -1.52 -13.66
N TYR A 160 7.19 -0.30 -13.23
CA TYR A 160 5.83 0.23 -13.15
C TYR A 160 5.31 0.68 -14.52
N SER A 161 6.20 1.18 -15.37
CA SER A 161 5.90 1.56 -16.75
C SER A 161 7.20 1.49 -17.59
N PRO A 162 7.15 1.76 -18.90
CA PRO A 162 8.38 1.93 -19.70
C PRO A 162 9.32 3.01 -19.19
N THR A 163 8.85 3.96 -18.37
CA THR A 163 9.61 5.11 -17.87
C THR A 163 9.80 5.13 -16.36
N GLU A 164 9.07 4.31 -15.60
CA GLU A 164 9.13 4.27 -14.14
C GLU A 164 9.62 2.89 -13.66
N ARG A 165 10.79 2.86 -13.03
CA ARG A 165 11.42 1.63 -12.53
C ARG A 165 12.15 1.88 -11.22
N TYR A 166 11.86 1.04 -10.24
CA TYR A 166 12.45 1.09 -8.91
C TYR A 166 13.06 -0.25 -8.55
N GLU A 167 13.92 -0.25 -7.55
CA GLU A 167 14.31 -1.47 -6.84
C GLU A 167 14.02 -1.35 -5.35
N HIS A 168 13.59 -2.47 -4.75
CA HIS A 168 13.38 -2.60 -3.32
C HIS A 168 14.37 -3.64 -2.79
N ILE A 169 14.99 -3.34 -1.64
CA ILE A 169 15.86 -4.25 -0.91
C ILE A 169 15.25 -4.41 0.47
N TYR A 170 14.73 -5.61 0.77
CA TYR A 170 14.03 -5.87 2.03
C TYR A 170 15.06 -6.22 3.12
N LEU A 171 15.39 -5.25 3.96
CA LEU A 171 16.58 -5.30 4.81
C LEU A 171 16.36 -6.16 6.06
N ASN A 172 15.24 -5.94 6.75
CA ASN A 172 14.86 -6.62 7.99
C ASN A 172 13.36 -6.42 8.26
N ASP A 173 12.85 -6.97 9.35
CA ASP A 173 11.43 -6.94 9.75
C ASP A 173 10.78 -5.55 9.73
N ASN A 174 11.59 -4.48 9.86
CA ASN A 174 11.09 -3.13 10.03
C ASN A 174 11.40 -2.19 8.86
N PHE A 175 12.43 -2.48 8.05
CA PHE A 175 12.95 -1.52 7.09
C PHE A 175 13.28 -2.15 5.74
N TYR A 176 13.04 -1.37 4.69
CA TYR A 176 13.48 -1.67 3.34
C TYR A 176 14.17 -0.43 2.75
N ALA A 177 15.11 -0.65 1.83
CA ALA A 177 15.64 0.42 1.00
C ALA A 177 14.92 0.44 -0.36
N TRP A 178 14.65 1.62 -0.88
CA TRP A 178 14.20 1.82 -2.26
C TRP A 178 15.16 2.72 -3.02
N HIS A 179 15.19 2.55 -4.34
CA HIS A 179 15.96 3.39 -5.25
C HIS A 179 15.25 3.49 -6.60
N CYS A 180 15.03 4.71 -7.08
CA CYS A 180 14.47 4.98 -8.39
C CYS A 180 15.55 4.84 -9.49
N LEU A 181 15.47 3.77 -10.27
CA LEU A 181 16.40 3.45 -11.36
C LEU A 181 16.11 4.28 -12.62
N GLU A 182 14.83 4.54 -12.86
CA GLU A 182 14.30 5.27 -14.01
C GLU A 182 12.97 5.91 -13.60
N GLY A 183 12.75 7.17 -13.98
CA GLY A 183 11.52 7.87 -13.63
C GLY A 183 11.71 9.32 -13.22
N VAL A 184 10.62 9.95 -12.79
CA VAL A 184 10.61 11.33 -12.28
C VAL A 184 11.48 11.51 -11.03
N GLU A 185 11.69 10.43 -10.26
CA GLU A 185 12.55 10.41 -9.06
C GLU A 185 13.94 9.83 -9.31
N LYS A 186 14.37 9.68 -10.58
CA LYS A 186 15.59 8.95 -10.93
C LYS A 186 16.80 9.38 -10.10
N GLY A 187 17.41 8.40 -9.43
CA GLY A 187 18.58 8.57 -8.57
C GLY A 187 18.25 8.85 -7.11
N LEU A 188 16.98 9.12 -6.75
CA LEU A 188 16.55 9.18 -5.36
C LEU A 188 16.48 7.78 -4.75
N ALA A 189 16.80 7.72 -3.47
CA ALA A 189 16.77 6.51 -2.66
C ALA A 189 16.58 6.88 -1.18
N ASP A 190 15.96 5.98 -0.42
CA ASP A 190 15.85 6.11 1.02
C ASP A 190 15.59 4.73 1.67
N VAL A 191 15.61 4.70 3.01
CA VAL A 191 15.21 3.56 3.84
C VAL A 191 13.98 3.93 4.66
N ASP A 192 12.87 3.24 4.44
CA ASP A 192 11.60 3.56 5.11
C ASP A 192 11.04 2.39 5.90
N ARG A 193 10.18 2.72 6.86
CA ARG A 193 9.52 1.74 7.73
C ARG A 193 8.51 0.95 6.91
N CYS A 194 8.56 -0.38 7.00
CA CYS A 194 7.68 -1.25 6.21
C CYS A 194 7.18 -2.51 6.94
N HIS A 195 6.12 -3.11 6.43
CA HIS A 195 5.44 -4.25 7.02
C HIS A 195 5.18 -5.31 5.95
N TYR A 196 5.24 -6.56 6.36
CA TYR A 196 5.13 -7.73 5.50
C TYR A 196 4.07 -8.67 6.04
N VAL A 197 3.04 -8.97 5.26
CA VAL A 197 1.96 -9.89 5.66
C VAL A 197 1.85 -11.00 4.63
N SER A 198 1.76 -12.25 5.09
CA SER A 198 1.50 -13.39 4.22
C SER A 198 0.02 -13.42 3.81
N VAL A 199 -0.25 -13.52 2.51
CA VAL A 199 -1.62 -13.54 1.96
C VAL A 199 -1.98 -14.92 1.42
N ALA A 200 -1.06 -15.52 0.66
CA ALA A 200 -1.12 -16.89 0.15
C ALA A 200 0.31 -17.36 -0.17
N ASP A 201 0.46 -18.59 -0.66
CA ASP A 201 1.77 -19.10 -1.10
C ASP A 201 2.38 -18.19 -2.18
N ASP A 202 3.63 -17.77 -1.95
CA ASP A 202 4.37 -16.82 -2.78
C ASP A 202 3.61 -15.51 -3.09
N LEU A 203 2.70 -15.10 -2.18
CA LEU A 203 1.94 -13.86 -2.28
C LEU A 203 1.95 -13.10 -0.96
N TYR A 204 2.46 -11.87 -1.03
CA TYR A 204 2.71 -11.06 0.15
C TYR A 204 2.08 -9.69 0.00
N LEU A 205 1.52 -9.17 1.10
CA LEU A 205 1.16 -7.77 1.23
C LEU A 205 2.36 -7.02 1.83
N PHE A 206 2.83 -6.03 1.11
CA PHE A 206 3.90 -5.12 1.50
C PHE A 206 3.35 -3.71 1.70
N VAL A 207 3.60 -3.14 2.87
CA VAL A 207 3.14 -1.79 3.23
C VAL A 207 4.33 -0.97 3.68
N TRP A 208 4.53 0.24 3.16
CA TRP A 208 5.59 1.14 3.62
C TRP A 208 5.08 2.53 3.96
N ARG A 209 5.85 3.21 4.81
CA ARG A 209 5.52 4.51 5.40
C ARG A 209 6.74 5.42 5.28
N GLU A 210 6.69 6.34 4.33
CA GLU A 210 7.82 7.23 4.04
C GLU A 210 7.95 8.33 5.09
N LYS A 211 9.19 8.74 5.37
CA LYS A 211 9.48 9.75 6.40
C LYS A 211 9.83 11.13 5.86
N ILE A 212 10.24 11.25 4.60
CA ILE A 212 10.65 12.53 3.99
C ILE A 212 9.44 13.22 3.36
N VAL A 213 8.87 12.60 2.33
CA VAL A 213 7.58 12.98 1.76
C VAL A 213 6.54 12.05 2.38
N PRO A 214 5.47 12.55 3.03
CA PRO A 214 4.49 11.68 3.67
C PRO A 214 3.75 10.80 2.66
N THR A 215 4.17 9.55 2.57
CA THR A 215 3.66 8.58 1.60
C THR A 215 3.32 7.26 2.28
N LEU A 216 2.16 6.71 1.93
CA LEU A 216 1.71 5.36 2.29
C LEU A 216 1.62 4.51 1.02
N GLY A 217 2.44 3.49 0.93
CA GLY A 217 2.31 2.47 -0.10
C GLY A 217 1.71 1.18 0.43
N VAL A 218 0.81 0.57 -0.34
CA VAL A 218 0.14 -0.70 -0.01
C VAL A 218 0.08 -1.53 -1.28
N ILE A 219 0.88 -2.58 -1.38
CA ILE A 219 0.97 -3.43 -2.58
C ILE A 219 0.94 -4.91 -2.25
N LEU A 220 0.33 -5.70 -3.13
CA LEU A 220 0.53 -7.13 -3.24
C LEU A 220 1.76 -7.40 -4.11
N ILE A 221 2.57 -8.36 -3.71
CA ILE A 221 3.73 -8.87 -4.44
C ILE A 221 3.50 -10.36 -4.66
N ASP A 222 3.24 -10.73 -5.90
CA ASP A 222 3.11 -12.12 -6.34
C ASP A 222 4.44 -12.58 -6.93
N LEU A 223 5.20 -13.38 -6.16
CA LEU A 223 6.49 -13.92 -6.60
C LEU A 223 6.32 -15.12 -7.55
N GLN A 224 5.12 -15.69 -7.66
CA GLN A 224 4.85 -16.74 -8.63
C GLN A 224 4.59 -16.15 -10.02
N GLN A 225 3.79 -15.08 -10.10
CA GLN A 225 3.49 -14.38 -11.35
C GLN A 225 4.50 -13.28 -11.68
N MET A 226 5.41 -12.97 -10.75
CA MET A 226 6.37 -11.88 -10.87
C MET A 226 5.67 -10.55 -11.21
N ARG A 227 4.62 -10.24 -10.45
CA ARG A 227 3.76 -9.07 -10.68
C ARG A 227 3.30 -8.46 -9.36
N THR A 228 3.05 -7.16 -9.37
CA THR A 228 2.50 -6.42 -8.22
C THR A 228 1.21 -5.69 -8.58
N ASP A 229 0.42 -5.38 -7.55
CA ASP A 229 -0.79 -4.58 -7.64
C ASP A 229 -1.05 -3.85 -6.32
N GLY A 230 -1.50 -2.60 -6.34
CA GLY A 230 -1.79 -1.85 -5.13
C GLY A 230 -2.02 -0.37 -5.34
N LYS A 231 -1.60 0.46 -4.37
CA LYS A 231 -1.61 1.94 -4.46
C LYS A 231 -0.46 2.60 -3.74
N ILE A 232 -0.29 3.87 -4.09
CA ILE A 232 0.42 4.87 -3.31
C ILE A 232 -0.57 5.97 -2.93
N MET A 233 -0.44 6.48 -1.70
CA MET A 233 -1.20 7.62 -1.20
C MET A 233 -0.28 8.63 -0.53
N GLY A 234 -0.52 9.91 -0.79
CA GLY A 234 0.17 11.04 -0.18
C GLY A 234 -0.60 12.34 -0.40
N TYR A 235 -0.02 13.46 0.04
CA TYR A 235 -0.56 14.77 -0.32
C TYR A 235 -0.18 15.11 -1.77
N GLN A 236 -1.13 15.67 -2.52
CA GLN A 236 -0.88 16.08 -3.90
C GLN A 236 0.22 17.15 -3.96
N GLU A 237 0.13 18.13 -3.05
CA GLU A 237 1.05 19.25 -2.90
C GLU A 237 1.50 19.39 -1.44
N SER A 238 2.43 20.30 -1.16
CA SER A 238 2.96 20.54 0.19
C SER A 238 2.04 21.37 1.10
N ASP A 239 0.77 21.57 0.72
CA ASP A 239 -0.22 22.37 1.45
C ASP A 239 -1.09 21.54 2.40
N PHE A 240 -0.89 20.21 2.41
CA PHE A 240 -1.61 19.25 3.24
C PHE A 240 -3.14 19.23 3.03
N SER A 241 -3.64 19.71 1.88
CA SER A 241 -5.07 19.90 1.65
C SER A 241 -5.72 18.74 0.88
N THR A 242 -5.07 18.30 -0.20
CA THR A 242 -5.64 17.37 -1.19
C THR A 242 -4.84 16.08 -1.21
N LEU A 243 -5.55 14.94 -1.18
CA LEU A 243 -4.91 13.63 -1.28
C LEU A 243 -4.73 13.22 -2.74
N SER A 244 -3.56 12.69 -3.05
CA SER A 244 -3.33 11.83 -4.20
C SER A 244 -3.37 10.38 -3.73
N ASN A 245 -4.30 9.57 -4.25
CA ASN A 245 -4.38 8.13 -4.00
C ASN A 245 -4.58 7.43 -5.35
N PHE A 246 -3.55 6.75 -5.85
CA PHE A 246 -3.51 6.25 -7.22
C PHE A 246 -3.07 4.78 -7.29
N PRO A 247 -3.62 4.01 -8.26
CA PRO A 247 -3.25 2.62 -8.45
C PRO A 247 -1.80 2.51 -8.94
N VAL A 248 -1.09 1.48 -8.48
CA VAL A 248 0.21 1.10 -9.01
C VAL A 248 0.26 -0.40 -9.27
N GLY A 249 1.01 -0.80 -10.28
CA GLY A 249 1.28 -2.21 -10.58
C GLY A 249 2.55 -2.30 -11.41
N ALA A 250 3.33 -3.34 -11.19
CA ALA A 250 4.62 -3.55 -11.84
C ALA A 250 4.80 -5.00 -12.27
N THR A 251 5.66 -5.19 -13.28
CA THR A 251 6.37 -6.47 -13.40
C THR A 251 7.52 -6.49 -12.41
N ALA A 252 7.73 -7.64 -11.80
CA ALA A 252 8.75 -7.85 -10.78
C ALA A 252 9.88 -8.73 -11.31
N GLU A 253 11.07 -8.58 -10.74
CA GLU A 253 12.21 -9.45 -10.98
C GLU A 253 13.05 -9.56 -9.71
N ILE A 254 13.29 -10.78 -9.22
CA ILE A 254 14.22 -11.01 -8.12
C ILE A 254 15.64 -10.94 -8.69
N ILE A 255 16.42 -9.94 -8.28
CA ILE A 255 17.80 -9.73 -8.73
C ILE A 255 18.76 -10.65 -7.99
N ASN A 256 18.61 -10.75 -6.66
CA ASN A 256 19.35 -11.67 -5.80
C ASN A 256 18.68 -11.81 -4.43
N VAL A 257 19.20 -12.73 -3.63
CA VAL A 257 18.85 -12.92 -2.22
C VAL A 257 20.14 -12.93 -1.40
N THR A 258 20.24 -12.03 -0.43
CA THR A 258 21.34 -11.99 0.55
C THR A 258 20.96 -12.85 1.76
N ARG A 259 21.86 -13.73 2.20
CA ARG A 259 21.69 -14.62 3.36
C ARG A 259 22.78 -14.40 4.39
#